data_AF-A0A959XAM7-F1
#
_entry.id   AF-A0A959XAM7-F1
#
_cell.length_a   1.000
_cell.length_b   1.000
_cell.length_c   1.000
_cell.angle_alpha   90.00
_cell.angle_beta   90.00
_cell.angle_gamma   90.00
#
_symmetry.space_group_name_H-M   'P 1'
#
loop_
_entity.id
_entity.type
_entity.pdbx_description
1 polymer ?
#
loop_
_entity_poly.entity_id
_entity_poly.type
_entity_poly.pdbx_seq_one_letter_code
_entity_poly.pdbx_strand_id
1 'polypeptide(L)'
;FPNAYRDDDQAAGDFRRFTEGALRDGKSRAAADVIDVLEEAGLGESPENGVFIDVELDEATAMTWMKSFNDMRLAIGTRLDVAEGDEEFWAALPDDDQRAHVHDIYTYLAYLQETLVEALSDGWAVDAAEGN
;
A
#
# COMPACT_ATOMS: atom_id res chain seq x y z
N PHE A 1 11.73 -10.04 4.79
CA PHE A 1 11.95 -8.80 5.56
C PHE A 1 13.42 -8.45 5.55
N PRO A 2 13.80 -7.16 5.51
CA PRO A 2 15.20 -6.75 5.49
C PRO A 2 15.93 -7.25 6.74
N ASN A 3 17.16 -7.74 6.56
CA ASN A 3 18.00 -8.18 7.68
C ASN A 3 18.82 -6.99 8.22
N ALA A 4 18.57 -6.61 9.47
CA ALA A 4 19.32 -5.55 10.16
C ALA A 4 20.73 -5.99 10.61
N TYR A 5 20.98 -7.30 10.70
CA TYR A 5 22.24 -7.89 11.15
C TYR A 5 22.85 -8.72 10.03
N ARG A 6 23.65 -8.07 9.17
CA ARG A 6 24.25 -8.72 7.98
C ARG A 6 25.44 -9.62 8.33
N ASP A 7 26.10 -9.38 9.46
CA ASP A 7 27.35 -10.05 9.86
C ASP A 7 27.19 -10.95 11.11
N ASP A 8 25.97 -11.14 11.61
CA ASP A 8 25.67 -11.98 12.78
C ASP A 8 24.44 -12.86 12.50
N ASP A 9 24.70 -14.08 12.05
CA ASP A 9 23.66 -15.05 11.70
C ASP A 9 22.77 -15.47 12.87
N GLN A 10 23.31 -15.41 14.10
CA GLN A 10 22.58 -15.79 15.30
C GLN A 10 21.64 -14.66 15.74
N ALA A 11 22.13 -13.41 15.76
CA ALA A 11 21.28 -12.24 15.98
C ALA A 11 20.23 -12.06 14.87
N ALA A 12 20.58 -12.36 13.61
CA ALA A 12 19.63 -12.36 12.50
C ALA A 12 18.55 -13.46 12.66
N GLY A 13 18.93 -14.63 13.20
CA GLY A 13 18.01 -15.72 13.53
C GLY A 13 17.01 -15.35 14.62
N ASP A 14 17.48 -14.73 15.71
CA ASP A 14 16.64 -14.27 16.80
C ASP A 14 15.73 -13.11 16.38
N PHE A 15 16.23 -12.16 15.58
CA PHE A 15 15.42 -11.08 15.02
C PHE A 15 14.28 -11.61 14.13
N ARG A 16 14.56 -12.58 13.25
CA ARG A 16 13.49 -13.26 12.47
C ARG A 16 12.48 -13.91 13.40
N ARG A 17 12.94 -14.68 14.40
CA ARG A 17 12.07 -15.39 15.32
C ARG A 17 11.12 -14.47 16.10
N PHE A 18 11.62 -13.34 16.58
CA PHE A 18 10.85 -12.46 17.47
C PHE A 18 10.11 -11.34 16.74
N THR A 19 10.56 -10.91 15.56
CA THR A 19 10.02 -9.71 14.89
C THR A 19 9.28 -10.02 13.60
N GLU A 20 9.68 -11.05 12.84
CA GLU A 20 9.09 -11.32 11.53
C GLU A 20 7.60 -11.71 11.62
N GLY A 21 7.22 -12.52 12.61
CA GLY A 21 5.82 -12.89 12.84
C GLY A 21 4.94 -11.68 13.11
N ALA A 22 5.33 -10.85 14.08
CA ALA A 22 4.59 -9.64 14.43
C ALA A 22 4.47 -8.65 13.25
N LEU A 23 5.51 -8.53 12.42
CA LEU A 23 5.46 -7.69 11.22
C LEU A 23 4.48 -8.23 10.18
N ARG A 24 4.48 -9.55 9.92
CA ARG A 24 3.52 -10.18 9.00
C ARG A 24 2.09 -9.99 9.49
N ASP A 25 1.85 -10.24 10.78
CA ASP A 25 0.52 -10.08 11.38
C ASP A 25 0.03 -8.63 11.30
N GLY A 26 0.94 -7.66 11.53
CA GLY A 26 0.63 -6.24 11.38
C GLY A 26 0.25 -5.86 9.95
N LYS A 27 0.94 -6.41 8.94
CA LYS A 27 0.59 -6.18 7.52
C LYS A 27 -0.75 -6.81 7.15
N SER A 28 -0.99 -8.04 7.57
CA SER A 28 -2.25 -8.73 7.31
C SER A 28 -3.43 -8.01 7.97
N ARG A 29 -3.26 -7.49 9.19
CA ARG A 29 -4.28 -6.69 9.87
C ARG A 29 -4.55 -5.39 9.14
N ALA A 30 -3.52 -4.63 8.77
CA ALA A 30 -3.70 -3.39 8.02
C ALA A 30 -4.40 -3.61 6.66
N ALA A 31 -4.16 -4.75 5.99
CA ALA A 31 -4.88 -5.11 4.77
C ALA A 31 -6.34 -5.50 5.04
N ALA A 32 -6.61 -6.20 6.14
CA ALA A 32 -7.97 -6.51 6.58
C ALA A 32 -8.76 -5.24 6.94
N ASP A 33 -8.14 -4.30 7.66
CA ASP A 33 -8.76 -3.03 8.03
C ASP A 33 -9.19 -2.22 6.79
N VAL A 34 -8.43 -2.28 5.68
CA VAL A 34 -8.83 -1.66 4.40
C VAL A 34 -10.10 -2.30 3.85
N ILE A 35 -10.20 -3.64 3.89
CA ILE A 35 -11.38 -4.37 3.40
C ILE A 35 -12.58 -4.04 4.28
N ASP A 36 -12.43 -4.11 5.60
CA ASP A 36 -13.51 -3.85 6.56
C ASP A 36 -14.09 -2.44 6.34
N VAL A 37 -13.25 -1.42 6.18
CA VAL A 37 -13.70 -0.04 5.93
C VAL A 37 -14.44 0.09 4.59
N LEU A 38 -14.00 -0.60 3.54
CA LEU A 38 -14.69 -0.59 2.25
C LEU A 38 -16.07 -1.28 2.33
N GLU A 39 -16.15 -2.40 3.05
CA GLU A 39 -17.41 -3.11 3.29
C GLU A 39 -18.38 -2.28 4.13
N GLU A 40 -17.89 -1.62 5.20
CA GLU A 40 -18.67 -0.70 6.04
C GLU A 40 -19.18 0.51 5.25
N ALA A 41 -18.40 0.99 4.27
CA ALA A 41 -18.81 2.04 3.33
C ALA A 41 -19.80 1.57 2.25
N GLY A 42 -20.18 0.29 2.27
CA GLY A 42 -21.22 -0.26 1.39
C GLY A 42 -20.70 -1.01 0.17
N LEU A 43 -19.41 -1.37 0.11
CA LEU A 43 -18.90 -2.27 -0.91
C LEU A 43 -19.43 -3.69 -0.65
N GLY A 44 -20.33 -4.18 -1.51
CA GLY A 44 -20.81 -5.57 -1.43
C GLY A 44 -19.74 -6.59 -1.86
N GLU A 45 -19.94 -7.86 -1.50
CA GLU A 45 -19.03 -8.99 -1.86
C GLU A 45 -18.85 -9.19 -3.38
N SER A 46 -19.78 -8.68 -4.19
CA SER A 46 -19.75 -8.75 -5.65
C SER A 46 -20.27 -7.45 -6.23
N PRO A 47 -19.46 -6.38 -6.22
CA PRO A 47 -19.88 -5.08 -6.69
C PRO A 47 -20.08 -5.11 -8.21
N GLU A 48 -21.11 -4.42 -8.68
CA GLU A 48 -21.29 -4.19 -10.11
C GLU A 48 -20.19 -3.26 -10.64
N ASN A 49 -19.88 -3.37 -11.94
CA ASN A 49 -18.92 -2.46 -12.56
C ASN A 49 -19.40 -1.01 -12.48
N GLY A 50 -18.55 -0.11 -11.99
CA GLY A 50 -18.86 1.31 -11.86
C GLY A 50 -19.62 1.68 -10.59
N VAL A 51 -19.66 0.81 -9.59
CA VAL A 51 -20.08 1.18 -8.23
C VAL A 51 -19.19 2.31 -7.70
N PHE A 52 -19.83 3.37 -7.19
CA PHE A 52 -19.19 4.43 -6.45
C PHE A 52 -19.66 4.36 -5.00
N ILE A 53 -18.71 4.38 -4.07
CA ILE A 53 -18.95 4.48 -2.63
C ILE A 53 -18.17 5.66 -2.10
N ASP A 54 -18.73 6.35 -1.11
CA ASP A 54 -18.04 7.40 -0.38
C ASP A 54 -17.40 6.78 0.86
N VAL A 55 -16.09 6.95 1.01
CA VAL A 55 -15.32 6.43 2.14
C VAL A 55 -14.75 7.59 2.93
N GLU A 56 -15.19 7.75 4.17
CA GLU A 56 -14.63 8.73 5.10
C GLU A 56 -13.55 8.08 5.95
N LEU A 57 -12.34 8.66 5.95
CA LEU A 57 -11.20 8.17 6.72
C LEU A 57 -10.79 9.20 7.75
N ASP A 58 -10.61 8.77 9.00
CA ASP A 58 -9.83 9.55 9.95
C ASP A 58 -8.33 9.46 9.64
N GLU A 59 -7.53 10.35 10.24
CA GLU A 59 -6.08 10.42 9.99
C GLU A 59 -5.36 9.10 10.29
N ALA A 60 -5.74 8.40 11.37
CA ALA A 60 -5.10 7.16 11.76
C ALA A 60 -5.38 6.02 10.75
N THR A 61 -6.61 5.97 10.23
CA THR A 61 -7.04 5.00 9.23
C THR A 61 -6.39 5.32 7.89
N ALA A 62 -6.35 6.60 7.49
CA ALA A 62 -5.64 7.05 6.29
C ALA A 62 -4.13 6.69 6.34
N MET A 63 -3.47 6.86 7.49
CA MET A 63 -2.08 6.41 7.69
C MET A 63 -1.94 4.88 7.55
N THR A 64 -2.91 4.12 8.05
CA THR A 64 -2.93 2.66 7.95
C THR A 64 -3.06 2.21 6.49
N TRP A 65 -3.95 2.85 5.73
CA TRP A 65 -4.11 2.63 4.29
C TRP A 65 -2.83 2.96 3.52
N MET A 66 -2.21 4.11 3.79
CA MET A 66 -0.95 4.52 3.17
C MET A 66 0.15 3.48 3.38
N LYS A 67 0.28 2.93 4.60
CA LYS A 67 1.24 1.88 4.91
C LYS A 67 0.92 0.58 4.17
N SER A 68 -0.35 0.19 4.13
CA SER A 68 -0.82 -1.02 3.44
C SER A 68 -0.53 -0.95 1.93
N PHE A 69 -0.84 0.18 1.29
CA PHE A 69 -0.56 0.42 -0.13
C PHE A 69 0.94 0.40 -0.42
N ASN A 70 1.75 1.03 0.42
CA ASN A 70 3.20 0.98 0.29
C ASN A 70 3.75 -0.45 0.41
N ASP A 71 3.25 -1.24 1.36
CA ASP A 71 3.68 -2.63 1.54
C ASP A 71 3.34 -3.51 0.33
N MET A 72 2.13 -3.34 -0.23
CA MET A 72 1.73 -4.03 -1.46
C MET A 72 2.57 -3.58 -2.65
N ARG A 73 2.79 -2.27 -2.81
CA ARG A 73 3.62 -1.72 -3.88
C ARG A 73 5.05 -2.26 -3.82
N LEU A 74 5.67 -2.28 -2.64
CA LEU A 74 7.01 -2.85 -2.47
C LEU A 74 7.05 -4.34 -2.80
N ALA A 75 6.04 -5.11 -2.41
CA ALA A 75 5.95 -6.53 -2.73
C ALA A 75 5.82 -6.78 -4.24
N ILE A 76 4.95 -6.03 -4.92
CA ILE A 76 4.73 -6.14 -6.36
C ILE A 76 5.95 -5.67 -7.13
N GLY A 77 6.49 -4.48 -6.81
CA GLY A 77 7.68 -3.92 -7.47
C GLY A 77 8.90 -4.84 -7.34
N THR A 78 9.12 -5.43 -6.15
CA THR A 78 10.19 -6.42 -5.95
C THR A 78 9.97 -7.69 -6.78
N ARG A 79 8.72 -8.16 -6.88
CA ARG A 79 8.38 -9.36 -7.67
C ARG A 79 8.58 -9.13 -9.17
N LEU A 80 8.25 -7.93 -9.65
CA LEU A 80 8.38 -7.54 -11.05
C LEU A 80 9.78 -7.03 -11.41
N ASP A 81 10.65 -6.81 -10.41
CA ASP A 81 11.96 -6.19 -10.55
C ASP A 81 11.91 -4.80 -11.21
N VAL A 82 10.92 -3.99 -10.78
CA VAL A 82 10.74 -2.62 -11.30
C VAL A 82 11.91 -1.75 -10.86
N ALA A 83 12.60 -1.13 -11.83
CA ALA A 83 13.65 -0.16 -11.59
C ALA A 83 13.26 1.24 -12.12
N GLU A 84 13.98 2.25 -11.64
CA GLU A 84 13.88 3.62 -12.15
C GLU A 84 14.35 3.68 -13.61
N GLY A 85 13.57 4.30 -14.50
CA GLY A 85 13.88 4.39 -15.93
C GLY A 85 13.29 3.26 -16.79
N ASP A 86 12.53 2.32 -16.21
CA ASP A 86 11.89 1.22 -16.93
C ASP A 86 10.54 1.60 -17.55
N GLU A 87 10.12 2.87 -17.51
CA GLU A 87 8.77 3.28 -17.91
C GLU A 87 8.44 2.91 -19.37
N GLU A 88 9.41 3.10 -20.27
CA GLU A 88 9.27 2.71 -21.69
C GLU A 88 9.14 1.19 -21.87
N PHE A 89 9.82 0.40 -21.04
CA PHE A 89 9.73 -1.05 -21.08
C PHE A 89 8.33 -1.52 -20.70
N TRP A 90 7.80 -1.03 -19.57
CA TRP A 90 6.47 -1.40 -19.10
C TRP A 90 5.36 -0.94 -20.06
N ALA A 91 5.49 0.26 -20.64
CA ALA A 91 4.55 0.79 -21.62
C ALA A 91 4.57 0.04 -22.98
N ALA A 92 5.65 -0.67 -23.28
CA ALA A 92 5.80 -1.43 -24.53
C ALA A 92 5.31 -2.89 -24.42
N LEU A 93 4.91 -3.34 -23.24
CA LEU A 93 4.37 -4.69 -23.07
C LEU A 93 3.03 -4.85 -23.80
N PRO A 94 2.75 -6.02 -24.40
CA PRO A 94 1.44 -6.33 -24.95
C PRO A 94 0.33 -6.32 -23.88
N ASP A 95 -0.89 -5.94 -24.27
CA ASP A 95 -2.06 -5.92 -23.38
C ASP A 95 -2.40 -7.30 -22.78
N ASP A 96 -1.99 -8.41 -23.42
CA ASP A 96 -2.21 -9.77 -22.90
C ASP A 96 -1.05 -10.29 -22.03
N ASP A 97 0.01 -9.50 -21.83
CA ASP A 97 1.10 -9.84 -20.91
C ASP A 97 0.63 -9.71 -19.46
N GLN A 98 0.66 -10.81 -18.73
CA GLN A 98 0.25 -10.84 -17.32
C GLN A 98 1.05 -9.86 -16.44
N ARG A 99 2.29 -9.54 -16.81
CA ARG A 99 3.10 -8.57 -16.07
C ARG A 99 2.58 -7.15 -16.22
N ALA A 100 2.04 -6.79 -17.38
CA ALA A 100 1.43 -5.49 -17.61
C ALA A 100 0.25 -5.27 -16.65
N HIS A 101 -0.66 -6.24 -16.55
CA HIS A 101 -1.79 -6.16 -15.61
C HIS A 101 -1.35 -6.01 -14.14
N VAL A 102 -0.31 -6.72 -13.72
CA VAL A 102 0.20 -6.62 -12.34
C VAL A 102 0.93 -5.29 -12.12
N HIS A 103 1.62 -4.78 -13.14
CA HIS A 103 2.26 -3.46 -13.12
C HIS A 103 1.21 -2.33 -13.04
N ASP A 104 0.06 -2.48 -13.70
CA ASP A 104 -1.03 -1.50 -13.60
C ASP A 104 -1.55 -1.38 -12.16
N ILE A 105 -1.67 -2.50 -11.43
CA ILE A 105 -2.01 -2.49 -10.01
C ILE A 105 -0.94 -1.75 -9.19
N TYR A 106 0.34 -1.97 -9.49
CA TYR A 106 1.45 -1.26 -8.85
C TYR A 106 1.35 0.26 -9.04
N THR A 107 1.08 0.71 -10.27
CA THR A 107 0.91 2.13 -10.59
C THR A 107 -0.34 2.72 -9.95
N TYR A 108 -1.45 1.98 -9.96
CA TYR A 108 -2.69 2.42 -9.32
C TYR A 108 -2.53 2.59 -7.80
N LEU A 109 -1.82 1.67 -7.13
CA LEU A 109 -1.49 1.81 -5.71
C LEU A 109 -0.60 3.04 -5.43
N ALA A 110 0.33 3.36 -6.33
CA ALA A 110 1.14 4.57 -6.22
C ALA A 110 0.28 5.84 -6.30
N TYR A 111 -0.63 5.90 -7.27
CA TYR A 111 -1.60 6.98 -7.42
C TYR A 111 -2.49 7.13 -6.17
N LEU A 112 -3.08 6.03 -5.67
CA LEU A 112 -3.89 6.09 -4.44
C LEU A 112 -3.07 6.59 -3.23
N GLN A 113 -1.81 6.16 -3.12
CA GLN A 113 -0.95 6.65 -2.05
C GLN A 113 -0.69 8.16 -2.15
N GLU A 114 -0.46 8.68 -3.37
CA GLU A 114 -0.30 10.12 -3.62
C GLU A 114 -1.55 10.89 -3.18
N THR A 115 -2.75 10.42 -3.53
CA THR A 115 -4.00 11.09 -3.11
C THR A 115 -4.17 11.14 -1.58
N LEU A 116 -3.72 10.11 -0.85
CA LEU A 116 -3.75 10.12 0.62
C LEU A 116 -2.71 11.07 1.21
N VAL A 117 -1.52 11.19 0.59
CA VAL A 117 -0.50 12.16 1.00
C VAL A 117 -1.00 13.57 0.82
N GLU A 118 -1.62 13.88 -0.31
CA GLU A 118 -2.21 15.19 -0.59
C GLU A 118 -3.30 15.52 0.44
N ALA A 119 -4.26 14.62 0.64
CA ALA A 119 -5.36 14.83 1.59
C ALA A 119 -4.87 15.08 3.03
N LEU A 120 -3.89 14.32 3.50
CA LEU A 120 -3.31 14.50 4.84
C LEU A 120 -2.48 15.78 4.95
N SER A 121 -1.78 16.17 3.88
CA SER A 121 -0.98 17.41 3.87
C SER A 121 -1.86 18.65 3.85
N ASP A 122 -2.99 18.60 3.13
CA ASP A 122 -3.97 19.69 3.09
C ASP A 122 -4.73 19.83 4.41
N GLY A 123 -5.09 18.71 5.06
CA GLY A 123 -5.68 18.72 6.40
C GLY A 123 -4.79 19.43 7.43
N TRP A 124 -3.48 19.15 7.39
CA TRP A 124 -2.50 19.84 8.24
C TRP A 124 -2.38 21.34 7.95
N ALA A 125 -2.60 21.76 6.71
CA ALA A 125 -2.61 23.18 6.35
C ALA A 125 -3.88 23.90 6.87
N VAL A 126 -5.02 23.22 6.92
CA VAL A 126 -6.28 23.74 7.48
C VAL A 126 -6.19 23.89 9.00
N ASP A 127 -5.73 22.86 9.71
CA ASP A 127 -5.56 22.92 11.17
C ASP A 127 -4.59 24.02 11.61
N ALA A 128 -3.52 24.24 10.84
CA ALA A 128 -2.57 25.33 11.09
C ALA A 128 -3.17 26.73 10.85
N ALA A 129 -4.18 26.84 9.99
CA ALA A 129 -4.87 28.10 9.69
C ALA A 129 -5.98 28.43 10.70
N GLU A 130 -6.63 27.42 11.29
CA GLU A 130 -7.68 27.59 12.30
C GLU A 130 -7.13 27.74 13.73
N GLY A 131 -5.86 27.38 13.95
CA GLY A 131 -5.16 27.45 15.24
C GLY A 131 -4.64 28.85 15.68
N ASN A 132 -5.15 29.96 15.15
CA ASN A 132 -4.76 31.33 15.55
C ASN A 132 -5.95 32.26 15.88
#